data_AF-A0A2N2XG60-F1
#
_entry.id   AF-A0A2N2XG60-F1
#
_cell.length_a   1.000
_cell.length_b   1.000
_cell.length_c   1.000
_cell.angle_alpha   90.00
_cell.angle_beta   90.00
_cell.angle_gamma   90.00
#
_symmetry.space_group_name_H-M   'P 1'
#
loop_
_entity.id
_entity.type
_entity.pdbx_description
1 polymer ?
#
loop_
_entity_poly.entity_id
_entity_poly.type
_entity_poly.pdbx_seq_one_letter_code
_entity_poly.pdbx_strand_id
1 'polypeptide(L)'
;MGIEQANIKASDMLKKGVDSLWFKIKANMSFTYEEFHALLKNIWTKDIQINFIAYHHALGIISYWKQLLKSEGQSYNDLRATLNFDPLGHLTIYGHFCGCCRSSVEAFDNAARITREAQEFKNIRTLAVTARHFGNAGSSIVQELAFGLSMGVEYLSQLTQRGLSINEVAPRIRFIFGIGSNYFLEIAKLRAARLLWATIVKAYNPVSDEICKIDIHSVTSDWNKSLYDPYVNLLRSTTESMSAILGGAGSIEVKPFNSIYESPTSFSERIARNQQLVLKEEAILDKTVDPAAGSYYIESVTASIANEAWKLFLKTEEKGGYYLAMKEGFIQSEIETTANKKDQAIANRRETIL
;
A
#
# COMPACT_ATOMS: atom_id res chain seq x y z
N MET A 1 -14.39 -11.45 -13.81
CA MET A 1 -15.67 -10.85 -13.41
C MET A 1 -15.92 -9.69 -14.35
N GLY A 2 -17.12 -9.62 -14.95
CA GLY A 2 -17.54 -8.46 -15.76
C GLY A 2 -17.86 -7.24 -14.89
N ILE A 3 -18.07 -6.07 -15.52
CA ILE A 3 -18.35 -4.81 -14.82
C ILE A 3 -19.62 -4.88 -13.96
N GLU A 4 -20.71 -5.43 -14.50
CA GLU A 4 -21.98 -5.57 -13.76
C GLU A 4 -21.84 -6.47 -12.53
N GLN A 5 -21.20 -7.62 -12.69
CA GLN A 5 -20.90 -8.52 -11.57
C GLN A 5 -20.01 -7.85 -10.51
N ALA A 6 -19.06 -7.01 -10.94
CA ALA A 6 -18.20 -6.26 -10.04
C ALA A 6 -18.99 -5.21 -9.25
N ASN A 7 -19.93 -4.50 -9.88
CA ASN A 7 -20.84 -3.56 -9.21
C ASN A 7 -21.76 -4.26 -8.20
N ILE A 8 -22.35 -5.40 -8.58
CA ILE A 8 -23.19 -6.20 -7.68
C ILE A 8 -22.39 -6.64 -6.45
N LYS A 9 -21.18 -7.15 -6.66
CA LYS A 9 -20.29 -7.55 -5.57
C LYS A 9 -19.91 -6.36 -4.69
N ALA A 10 -19.54 -5.22 -5.27
CA ALA A 10 -19.19 -4.01 -4.52
C ALA A 10 -20.36 -3.52 -3.65
N SER A 11 -21.57 -3.45 -4.23
CA SER A 11 -22.79 -3.05 -3.51
C SER A 11 -23.14 -4.01 -2.38
N ASP A 12 -22.96 -5.33 -2.59
CA ASP A 12 -23.15 -6.34 -1.55
C ASP A 12 -22.11 -6.22 -0.42
N MET A 13 -20.85 -5.90 -0.74
CA MET A 13 -19.81 -5.70 0.28
C MET A 13 -20.07 -4.48 1.16
N LEU A 14 -20.55 -3.37 0.59
CA LEU A 14 -20.92 -2.17 1.35
C LEU A 14 -22.03 -2.48 2.37
N LYS A 15 -23.05 -3.25 1.97
CA LYS A 15 -24.13 -3.70 2.86
C LYS A 15 -23.65 -4.62 4.00
N LYS A 16 -22.46 -5.19 3.87
CA LYS A 16 -21.86 -6.12 4.83
C LYS A 16 -20.79 -5.48 5.71
N GLY A 17 -20.71 -4.14 5.74
CA GLY A 17 -19.85 -3.38 6.65
C GLY A 17 -18.48 -3.01 6.10
N VAL A 18 -18.22 -3.20 4.79
CA VAL A 18 -17.02 -2.65 4.15
C VAL A 18 -17.16 -1.14 3.98
N ASP A 19 -16.17 -0.37 4.40
CA ASP A 19 -16.14 1.10 4.34
C ASP A 19 -15.22 1.67 3.23
N SER A 20 -14.47 0.81 2.55
CA SER A 20 -13.59 1.17 1.44
C SER A 20 -13.55 0.07 0.37
N LEU A 21 -13.74 0.45 -0.89
CA LEU A 21 -13.76 -0.48 -2.03
C LEU A 21 -12.45 -0.42 -2.83
N TRP A 22 -12.00 -1.58 -3.32
CA TRP A 22 -10.83 -1.70 -4.18
C TRP A 22 -11.18 -2.41 -5.48
N PHE A 23 -10.93 -1.75 -6.60
CA PHE A 23 -11.15 -2.27 -7.94
C PHE A 23 -9.81 -2.51 -8.64
N LYS A 24 -9.53 -3.77 -8.96
CA LYS A 24 -8.35 -4.14 -9.77
C LYS A 24 -8.75 -4.22 -11.24
N ILE A 25 -8.25 -3.27 -12.03
CA ILE A 25 -8.45 -3.28 -13.49
C ILE A 25 -7.35 -4.13 -14.10
N LYS A 26 -7.73 -5.04 -15.02
CA LYS A 26 -6.75 -5.88 -15.72
C LYS A 26 -5.94 -5.02 -16.69
N ALA A 27 -4.62 -5.18 -16.70
CA ALA A 27 -3.73 -4.38 -17.53
C ALA A 27 -3.95 -4.49 -19.05
N ASN A 28 -4.69 -5.50 -19.53
CA ASN A 28 -4.97 -5.70 -20.97
C ASN A 28 -6.42 -5.38 -21.34
N MET A 29 -7.20 -4.82 -20.41
CA MET A 29 -8.61 -4.50 -20.63
C MET A 29 -8.74 -3.02 -20.99
N SER A 30 -9.53 -2.67 -22.00
CA SER A 30 -9.97 -1.28 -22.18
C SER A 30 -10.93 -0.90 -21.04
N PHE A 31 -10.85 0.32 -20.53
CA PHE A 31 -11.75 0.78 -19.48
C PHE A 31 -12.29 2.17 -19.82
N THR A 32 -13.53 2.24 -20.30
CA THR A 32 -14.17 3.48 -20.77
C THR A 32 -14.92 4.21 -19.65
N TYR A 33 -15.39 5.43 -19.92
CA TYR A 33 -16.23 6.17 -18.99
C TYR A 33 -17.55 5.45 -18.71
N GLU A 34 -18.17 4.83 -19.72
CA GLU A 34 -19.43 4.09 -19.57
C GLU A 34 -19.26 2.89 -18.65
N GLU A 35 -18.14 2.17 -18.77
CA GLU A 35 -17.81 1.05 -17.89
C GLU A 35 -17.49 1.53 -16.46
N PHE A 36 -16.78 2.64 -16.33
CA PHE A 36 -16.53 3.28 -15.03
C PHE A 36 -17.84 3.70 -14.34
N HIS A 37 -18.73 4.37 -15.07
CA HIS A 37 -20.02 4.80 -14.58
C HIS A 37 -20.92 3.59 -14.22
N ALA A 38 -20.93 2.55 -15.06
CA ALA A 38 -21.65 1.31 -14.75
C ALA A 38 -21.10 0.59 -13.51
N LEU A 39 -19.77 0.61 -13.32
CA LEU A 39 -19.11 0.02 -12.16
C LEU A 39 -19.52 0.71 -10.85
N LEU A 40 -19.70 2.03 -10.87
CA LEU A 40 -20.04 2.86 -9.71
C LEU A 40 -21.54 3.15 -9.57
N LYS A 41 -22.38 2.60 -10.44
CA LYS A 41 -23.82 2.79 -10.39
C LYS A 41 -24.38 2.43 -9.02
N ASN A 42 -25.18 3.32 -8.42
CA ASN A 42 -25.77 3.17 -7.09
C ASN A 42 -24.77 3.05 -5.93
N ILE A 43 -23.52 3.47 -6.12
CA ILE A 43 -22.50 3.53 -5.08
C ILE A 43 -22.31 5.00 -4.69
N TRP A 44 -22.59 5.34 -3.43
CA TRP A 44 -22.49 6.72 -2.94
C TRP A 44 -21.04 7.10 -2.64
N THR A 45 -20.39 7.80 -3.56
CA THR A 45 -18.94 8.07 -3.57
C THR A 45 -18.45 9.08 -2.54
N LYS A 46 -19.37 9.82 -1.88
CA LYS A 46 -19.04 10.84 -0.87
C LYS A 46 -18.72 10.25 0.52
N ASP A 47 -19.29 9.10 0.86
CA ASP A 47 -19.19 8.53 2.21
C ASP A 47 -18.21 7.36 2.30
N ILE A 48 -17.71 6.88 1.15
CA ILE A 48 -16.82 5.73 1.08
C ILE A 48 -15.57 6.08 0.28
N GLN A 49 -14.47 5.40 0.61
CA GLN A 49 -13.26 5.51 -0.18
C GLN A 49 -13.26 4.53 -1.35
N ILE A 50 -12.99 5.02 -2.57
CA ILE A 50 -12.91 4.20 -3.78
C ILE A 50 -11.47 4.13 -4.29
N ASN A 51 -10.91 2.93 -4.35
CA ASN A 51 -9.52 2.70 -4.72
C ASN A 51 -9.46 1.90 -6.02
N PHE A 52 -8.55 2.27 -6.91
CA PHE A 52 -8.27 1.56 -8.14
C PHE A 52 -6.82 1.09 -8.15
N ILE A 53 -6.58 -0.10 -8.68
CA ILE A 53 -5.28 -0.50 -9.20
C ILE A 53 -5.36 -0.28 -10.71
N ALA A 54 -5.00 0.92 -11.14
CA ALA A 54 -5.37 1.43 -12.45
C ALA A 54 -4.32 1.21 -13.55
N TYR A 55 -3.05 0.96 -13.20
CA TYR A 55 -1.94 0.90 -14.16
C TYR A 55 -2.03 2.05 -15.20
N HIS A 56 -2.11 1.72 -16.49
CA HIS A 56 -2.20 2.69 -17.59
C HIS A 56 -3.52 3.47 -17.65
N HIS A 57 -4.57 3.03 -16.95
CA HIS A 57 -5.87 3.72 -16.90
C HIS A 57 -5.92 4.89 -15.91
N ALA A 58 -4.87 5.09 -15.09
CA ALA A 58 -4.90 6.08 -14.02
C ALA A 58 -5.30 7.49 -14.51
N LEU A 59 -4.77 7.92 -15.66
CA LEU A 59 -5.16 9.22 -16.25
C LEU A 59 -6.63 9.24 -16.69
N GLY A 60 -7.09 8.19 -17.37
CA GLY A 60 -8.49 8.08 -17.80
C GLY A 60 -9.45 8.14 -16.62
N ILE A 61 -9.12 7.43 -15.53
CA ILE A 61 -9.94 7.42 -14.31
C ILE A 61 -10.02 8.81 -13.66
N ILE A 62 -8.96 9.62 -13.68
CA ILE A 62 -9.04 11.01 -13.23
C ILE A 62 -10.06 11.78 -14.05
N SER A 63 -10.00 11.68 -15.38
CA SER A 63 -10.96 12.33 -16.27
C SER A 63 -12.38 11.84 -16.02
N TYR A 64 -12.56 10.54 -15.77
CA TYR A 64 -13.86 9.95 -15.45
C TYR A 64 -14.41 10.46 -14.13
N TRP A 65 -13.56 10.63 -13.11
CA TRP A 65 -13.96 11.28 -11.85
C TRP A 65 -14.40 12.73 -12.05
N LYS A 66 -13.63 13.52 -12.82
CA LYS A 66 -13.99 14.92 -13.15
C LYS A 66 -15.37 14.97 -13.83
N GLN A 67 -15.61 14.08 -14.80
CA GLN A 67 -16.87 14.00 -15.53
C GLN A 67 -18.05 13.57 -14.63
N LEU A 68 -17.87 12.51 -13.83
CA LEU A 68 -18.91 12.01 -12.94
C LEU A 68 -19.33 13.07 -11.92
N LEU A 69 -18.37 13.65 -11.19
CA LEU A 69 -18.67 14.62 -10.13
C LEU A 69 -19.26 15.91 -10.68
N LYS A 70 -18.82 16.36 -11.87
CA LYS A 70 -19.43 17.49 -12.56
C LYS A 70 -20.88 17.20 -12.95
N SER A 71 -21.19 15.98 -13.41
CA SER A 71 -22.56 15.59 -13.77
C SER A 71 -23.48 15.47 -12.56
N GLU A 72 -22.94 15.10 -11.39
CA GLU A 72 -23.68 14.98 -10.13
C GLU A 72 -23.71 16.27 -9.31
N GLY A 73 -23.04 17.34 -9.77
CA GLY A 73 -22.91 18.60 -9.02
C GLY A 73 -22.15 18.47 -7.70
N GLN A 74 -21.28 17.48 -7.58
CA GLN A 74 -20.53 17.18 -6.36
C GLN A 74 -19.16 17.89 -6.34
N SER A 75 -18.72 18.25 -5.14
CA SER A 75 -17.42 18.87 -4.91
C SER A 75 -16.28 17.86 -5.08
N TYR A 76 -15.21 18.26 -5.75
CA TYR A 76 -13.99 17.46 -5.86
C TYR A 76 -13.31 17.21 -4.50
N ASN A 77 -13.62 18.03 -3.49
CA ASN A 77 -13.07 17.87 -2.14
C ASN A 77 -13.71 16.71 -1.37
N ASP A 78 -14.93 16.32 -1.72
CA ASP A 78 -15.67 15.26 -1.04
C ASP A 78 -15.17 13.86 -1.47
N LEU A 79 -14.56 13.75 -2.65
CA LEU A 79 -14.05 12.49 -3.18
C LEU A 79 -12.82 12.00 -2.40
N ARG A 80 -12.91 10.81 -1.81
CA ARG A 80 -11.77 10.05 -1.29
C ARG A 80 -11.46 8.89 -2.22
N ALA A 81 -10.31 8.95 -2.89
CA ALA A 81 -9.97 7.92 -3.86
C ALA A 81 -8.47 7.64 -3.97
N THR A 82 -8.12 6.46 -4.49
CA THR A 82 -6.75 6.22 -4.95
C THR A 82 -6.70 5.58 -6.32
N LEU A 83 -5.61 5.82 -7.04
CA LEU A 83 -5.36 5.26 -8.37
C LEU A 83 -4.25 4.19 -8.36
N ASN A 84 -3.46 4.17 -7.29
CA ASN A 84 -2.33 3.27 -7.05
C ASN A 84 -1.44 3.11 -8.29
N PHE A 85 -1.04 4.21 -8.91
CA PHE A 85 -0.08 4.17 -10.00
C PHE A 85 1.31 3.94 -9.42
N ASP A 86 1.88 2.74 -9.64
CA ASP A 86 3.17 2.33 -9.09
C ASP A 86 4.06 1.68 -10.17
N PRO A 87 4.68 2.47 -11.06
CA PRO A 87 5.58 1.94 -12.07
C PRO A 87 6.85 1.29 -11.48
N LEU A 88 7.36 1.77 -10.34
CA LEU A 88 8.52 1.17 -9.67
C LEU A 88 8.17 -0.17 -9.01
N GLY A 89 7.00 -0.29 -8.38
CA GLY A 89 6.50 -1.57 -7.88
C GLY A 89 6.31 -2.60 -9.00
N HIS A 90 5.80 -2.17 -10.16
CA HIS A 90 5.73 -3.04 -11.35
C HIS A 90 7.12 -3.48 -11.82
N LEU A 91 8.07 -2.55 -11.92
CA LEU A 91 9.47 -2.87 -12.25
C LEU A 91 10.07 -3.86 -11.26
N THR A 92 9.77 -3.72 -9.97
CA THR A 92 10.31 -4.55 -8.89
C THR A 92 9.88 -6.01 -9.03
N ILE A 93 8.64 -6.25 -9.46
CA ILE A 93 8.10 -7.61 -9.60
C ILE A 93 8.44 -8.23 -10.96
N TYR A 94 8.35 -7.45 -12.04
CA TYR A 94 8.40 -8.00 -13.41
C TYR A 94 9.74 -7.73 -14.12
N GLY A 95 10.62 -6.91 -13.55
CA GLY A 95 11.89 -6.51 -14.18
C GLY A 95 11.72 -5.54 -15.35
N HIS A 96 10.50 -5.09 -15.64
CA HIS A 96 10.19 -4.10 -16.66
C HIS A 96 9.04 -3.19 -16.21
N PHE A 97 8.96 -1.99 -16.80
CA PHE A 97 7.85 -1.06 -16.57
C PHE A 97 6.53 -1.59 -17.18
N CYS A 98 5.40 -1.04 -16.74
CA CYS A 98 4.09 -1.35 -17.32
C CYS A 98 4.09 -1.14 -18.84
N GLY A 99 3.21 -1.82 -19.59
CA GLY A 99 3.08 -1.59 -21.04
C GLY A 99 2.81 -0.13 -21.44
N CYS A 100 2.34 0.70 -20.50
CA CYS A 100 2.19 2.15 -20.65
C CYS A 100 3.48 2.96 -20.69
N CYS A 101 4.60 2.41 -20.22
CA CYS A 101 5.83 3.13 -19.99
C CYS A 101 6.98 2.28 -20.55
N ARG A 102 7.57 2.70 -21.67
CA ARG A 102 8.66 1.97 -22.34
C ARG A 102 10.01 2.25 -21.69
N SER A 103 10.10 3.31 -20.90
CA SER A 103 11.31 3.73 -20.20
C SER A 103 10.98 4.28 -18.81
N SER A 104 12.01 4.46 -17.98
CA SER A 104 11.89 5.16 -16.71
C SER A 104 11.43 6.61 -16.88
N VAL A 105 11.90 7.28 -17.94
CA VAL A 105 11.50 8.66 -18.27
C VAL A 105 9.99 8.72 -18.50
N GLU A 106 9.44 7.86 -19.37
CA GLU A 106 7.99 7.81 -19.64
C GLU A 106 7.19 7.47 -18.38
N ALA A 107 7.71 6.58 -17.52
CA ALA A 107 7.06 6.21 -16.27
C ALA A 107 6.88 7.41 -15.34
N PHE A 108 7.94 8.19 -15.13
CA PHE A 108 7.89 9.36 -14.27
C PHE A 108 7.17 10.55 -14.93
N ASP A 109 7.21 10.69 -16.26
CA ASP A 109 6.42 11.68 -16.99
C ASP A 109 4.92 11.41 -16.84
N ASN A 110 4.52 10.14 -16.96
CA ASN A 110 3.14 9.72 -16.71
C ASN A 110 2.74 9.95 -15.25
N ALA A 111 3.59 9.59 -14.29
CA ALA A 111 3.35 9.86 -12.86
C ALA A 111 3.16 11.35 -12.57
N ALA A 112 3.99 12.22 -13.16
CA ALA A 112 3.88 13.67 -13.04
C ALA A 112 2.58 14.18 -13.69
N ARG A 113 2.23 13.70 -14.90
CA ARG A 113 0.98 14.08 -15.58
C ARG A 113 -0.26 13.71 -14.76
N ILE A 114 -0.32 12.47 -14.27
CA ILE A 114 -1.42 11.99 -13.40
C ILE A 114 -1.51 12.86 -12.15
N THR A 115 -0.37 13.21 -11.54
CA THR A 115 -0.32 14.05 -10.34
C THR A 115 -0.79 15.48 -10.62
N ARG A 116 -0.43 16.08 -11.76
CA ARG A 116 -0.94 17.41 -12.17
C ARG A 116 -2.45 17.41 -12.39
N GLU A 117 -2.96 16.42 -13.12
CA GLU A 117 -4.40 16.32 -13.40
C GLU A 117 -5.25 16.11 -12.15
N ALA A 118 -4.65 15.54 -11.11
CA ALA A 118 -5.29 15.27 -9.84
C ALA A 118 -5.29 16.46 -8.86
N GLN A 119 -4.67 17.60 -9.18
CA GLN A 119 -4.50 18.70 -8.21
C GLN A 119 -5.81 19.31 -7.72
N GLU A 120 -6.84 19.33 -8.57
CA GLU A 120 -8.17 19.83 -8.22
C GLU A 120 -8.88 18.99 -7.15
N PHE A 121 -8.44 17.74 -6.94
CA PHE A 121 -8.97 16.84 -5.93
C PHE A 121 -8.13 16.90 -4.66
N LYS A 122 -8.71 17.25 -3.51
CA LYS A 122 -7.97 17.32 -2.25
C LYS A 122 -7.58 15.94 -1.69
N ASN A 123 -8.48 14.96 -1.77
CA ASN A 123 -8.34 13.67 -1.07
C ASN A 123 -8.11 12.48 -2.01
N ILE A 124 -7.44 12.71 -3.15
CA ILE A 124 -7.02 11.64 -4.06
C ILE A 124 -5.53 11.32 -3.90
N ARG A 125 -5.18 10.02 -3.83
CA ARG A 125 -3.79 9.55 -3.93
C ARG A 125 -3.54 8.97 -5.31
N THR A 126 -2.55 9.51 -6.02
CA THR A 126 -2.25 9.09 -7.39
C THR A 126 -1.20 7.99 -7.41
N LEU A 127 -0.22 8.06 -6.51
CA LEU A 127 0.93 7.17 -6.48
C LEU A 127 0.80 6.16 -5.34
N ALA A 128 1.24 4.94 -5.61
CA ALA A 128 1.45 3.94 -4.57
C ALA A 128 2.93 3.56 -4.50
N VAL A 129 3.39 3.30 -3.28
CA VAL A 129 4.68 2.66 -2.98
C VAL A 129 4.36 1.29 -2.41
N THR A 130 4.45 0.26 -3.25
CA THR A 130 4.04 -1.10 -2.86
C THR A 130 5.16 -1.88 -2.18
N ALA A 131 5.55 -1.45 -0.98
CA ALA A 131 6.63 -2.04 -0.20
C ALA A 131 6.37 -3.50 0.21
N ARG A 132 5.10 -3.93 0.33
CA ARG A 132 4.75 -5.33 0.65
C ARG A 132 5.39 -6.37 -0.26
N HIS A 133 5.78 -5.98 -1.48
CA HIS A 133 6.49 -6.84 -2.41
C HIS A 133 7.79 -7.37 -1.82
N PHE A 134 8.56 -6.55 -1.10
CA PHE A 134 9.78 -6.98 -0.43
C PHE A 134 9.48 -7.95 0.71
N GLY A 135 8.46 -7.66 1.52
CA GLY A 135 8.03 -8.55 2.60
C GLY A 135 7.64 -9.93 2.07
N ASN A 136 6.86 -9.98 0.98
CA ASN A 136 6.47 -11.21 0.31
C ASN A 136 7.63 -11.92 -0.41
N ALA A 137 8.72 -11.22 -0.74
CA ALA A 137 9.95 -11.79 -1.27
C ALA A 137 10.91 -12.30 -0.17
N GLY A 138 10.49 -12.29 1.10
CA GLY A 138 11.28 -12.81 2.22
C GLY A 138 12.18 -11.80 2.91
N SER A 139 12.10 -10.51 2.58
CA SER A 139 12.90 -9.45 3.22
C SER A 139 12.62 -9.33 4.74
N SER A 140 13.54 -8.70 5.47
CA SER A 140 13.28 -8.28 6.85
C SER A 140 12.38 -7.05 6.91
N ILE A 141 11.78 -6.80 8.08
CA ILE A 141 10.99 -5.58 8.35
C ILE A 141 11.77 -4.29 8.08
N VAL A 142 13.08 -4.31 8.38
CA VAL A 142 14.00 -3.20 8.12
C VAL A 142 14.17 -2.96 6.62
N GLN A 143 14.36 -4.03 5.84
CA GLN A 143 14.51 -3.95 4.39
C GLN A 143 13.23 -3.47 3.70
N GLU A 144 12.08 -4.01 4.09
CA GLU A 144 10.78 -3.58 3.56
C GLU A 144 10.58 -2.07 3.77
N LEU A 145 10.90 -1.57 4.97
CA LEU A 145 10.79 -0.16 5.30
C LEU A 145 11.79 0.69 4.51
N ALA A 146 13.09 0.33 4.52
CA ALA A 146 14.13 1.10 3.87
C ALA A 146 13.93 1.22 2.35
N PHE A 147 13.66 0.11 1.68
CA PHE A 147 13.45 0.09 0.23
C PHE A 147 12.11 0.75 -0.16
N GLY A 148 11.08 0.61 0.68
CA GLY A 148 9.84 1.37 0.52
C GLY A 148 10.08 2.88 0.58
N LEU A 149 10.80 3.37 1.59
CA LEU A 149 11.13 4.80 1.71
C LEU A 149 11.97 5.30 0.53
N SER A 150 12.98 4.53 0.09
CA SER A 150 13.78 4.89 -1.09
C SER A 150 12.93 4.97 -2.36
N MET A 151 11.99 4.05 -2.56
CA MET A 151 11.03 4.14 -3.67
C MET A 151 10.15 5.41 -3.58
N GLY A 152 9.72 5.78 -2.38
CA GLY A 152 9.00 7.02 -2.13
C GLY A 152 9.82 8.27 -2.47
N VAL A 153 11.10 8.30 -2.06
CA VAL A 153 12.03 9.40 -2.35
C VAL A 153 12.33 9.51 -3.85
N GLU A 154 12.46 8.38 -4.55
CA GLU A 154 12.58 8.37 -6.01
C GLU A 154 11.39 9.10 -6.67
N TYR A 155 10.15 8.83 -6.21
CA TYR A 155 8.99 9.57 -6.70
C TYR A 155 9.05 11.07 -6.36
N LEU A 156 9.42 11.44 -5.13
CA LEU A 156 9.57 12.86 -4.74
C LEU A 156 10.59 13.57 -5.64
N SER A 157 11.78 12.99 -5.80
CA SER A 157 12.87 13.53 -6.60
C SER A 157 12.49 13.65 -8.08
N GLN A 158 11.97 12.59 -8.68
CA GLN A 158 11.65 12.55 -10.11
C GLN A 158 10.50 13.49 -10.50
N LEU A 159 9.49 13.64 -9.62
CA LEU A 159 8.37 14.55 -9.91
C LEU A 159 8.72 16.01 -9.64
N THR A 160 9.55 16.28 -8.63
CA THR A 160 10.01 17.66 -8.38
C THR A 160 10.94 18.17 -9.48
N GLN A 161 11.82 17.32 -10.01
CA GLN A 161 12.59 17.62 -11.23
C GLN A 161 11.71 17.91 -12.46
N ARG A 162 10.45 17.43 -12.46
CA ARG A 162 9.44 17.68 -13.50
C ARG A 162 8.54 18.87 -13.21
N GLY A 163 8.96 19.75 -12.29
CA GLY A 163 8.34 21.04 -12.01
C GLY A 163 7.16 20.99 -11.03
N LEU A 164 6.88 19.85 -10.40
CA LEU A 164 5.90 19.78 -9.31
C LEU A 164 6.57 20.22 -7.99
N SER A 165 5.84 20.92 -7.13
CA SER A 165 6.32 21.21 -5.78
C SER A 165 6.16 20.00 -4.85
N ILE A 166 6.93 19.96 -3.75
CA ILE A 166 6.78 18.90 -2.74
C ILE A 166 5.35 18.84 -2.18
N ASN A 167 4.70 20.00 -2.05
CA ASN A 167 3.34 20.12 -1.52
C ASN A 167 2.29 19.46 -2.44
N GLU A 168 2.60 19.37 -3.73
CA GLU A 168 1.74 18.72 -4.72
C GLU A 168 1.98 17.22 -4.82
N VAL A 169 3.19 16.74 -4.47
CA VAL A 169 3.61 15.33 -4.64
C VAL A 169 3.43 14.52 -3.37
N ALA A 170 3.98 14.97 -2.23
CA ALA A 170 3.99 14.17 -1.01
C ALA A 170 2.58 13.73 -0.54
N PRO A 171 1.54 14.58 -0.56
CA PRO A 171 0.19 14.17 -0.19
C PRO A 171 -0.48 13.20 -1.17
N ARG A 172 0.17 12.87 -2.29
CA ARG A 172 -0.35 11.98 -3.33
C ARG A 172 0.20 10.57 -3.24
N ILE A 173 1.20 10.34 -2.39
CA ILE A 173 1.84 9.06 -2.20
C ILE A 173 1.12 8.28 -1.09
N ARG A 174 0.75 7.03 -1.39
CA ARG A 174 0.28 6.04 -0.42
C ARG A 174 1.30 4.91 -0.30
N PHE A 175 1.68 4.56 0.91
CA PHE A 175 2.52 3.40 1.18
C PHE A 175 1.66 2.16 1.42
N ILE A 176 2.02 1.05 0.79
CA ILE A 176 1.36 -0.24 0.98
C ILE A 176 2.36 -1.21 1.61
N PHE A 177 2.21 -1.44 2.92
CA PHE A 177 3.07 -2.35 3.69
C PHE A 177 2.40 -3.72 3.87
N GLY A 178 3.20 -4.78 3.82
CA GLY A 178 2.79 -6.12 4.22
C GLY A 178 2.84 -6.23 5.75
N ILE A 179 1.99 -7.06 6.35
CA ILE A 179 2.00 -7.29 7.80
C ILE A 179 2.13 -8.79 8.05
N GLY A 180 3.27 -9.21 8.61
CA GLY A 180 3.58 -10.60 8.90
C GLY A 180 3.38 -10.98 10.37
N SER A 181 3.91 -12.15 10.75
CA SER A 181 3.69 -12.75 12.07
C SER A 181 4.42 -12.06 13.24
N ASN A 182 5.36 -11.15 12.97
CA ASN A 182 6.17 -10.51 14.00
C ASN A 182 5.41 -9.35 14.66
N TYR A 183 4.36 -9.67 15.42
CA TYR A 183 3.37 -8.74 15.97
C TYR A 183 3.92 -7.39 16.45
N PHE A 184 4.85 -7.39 17.41
CA PHE A 184 5.41 -6.14 17.96
C PHE A 184 6.31 -5.40 16.97
N LEU A 185 7.04 -6.13 16.12
CA LEU A 185 7.91 -5.52 15.11
C LEU A 185 7.07 -4.84 14.02
N GLU A 186 5.91 -5.38 13.69
CA GLU A 186 4.99 -4.76 12.72
C GLU A 186 4.37 -3.47 13.27
N ILE A 187 3.97 -3.46 14.54
CA ILE A 187 3.55 -2.22 15.23
C ILE A 187 4.67 -1.18 15.16
N ALA A 188 5.89 -1.58 15.53
CA ALA A 188 7.06 -0.71 15.54
C ALA A 188 7.46 -0.23 14.12
N LYS A 189 7.31 -1.07 13.09
CA LYS A 189 7.58 -0.73 11.69
C LYS A 189 6.71 0.43 11.21
N LEU A 190 5.41 0.37 11.46
CA LEU A 190 4.49 1.42 11.02
C LEU A 190 4.72 2.74 11.77
N ARG A 191 5.11 2.68 13.06
CA ARG A 191 5.54 3.85 13.84
C ARG A 191 6.84 4.45 13.29
N ALA A 192 7.84 3.62 13.02
CA ALA A 192 9.09 4.05 12.40
C ALA A 192 8.87 4.66 11.00
N ALA A 193 7.97 4.09 10.19
CA ALA A 193 7.64 4.60 8.87
C ALA A 193 7.11 6.03 8.91
N ARG A 194 6.22 6.35 9.87
CA ARG A 194 5.73 7.72 10.08
C ARG A 194 6.86 8.69 10.39
N LEU A 195 7.74 8.32 11.32
CA LEU A 195 8.86 9.15 11.73
C LEU A 195 9.84 9.42 10.57
N LEU A 196 10.27 8.36 9.88
CA LEU A 196 11.24 8.46 8.81
C LEU A 196 10.67 9.20 7.59
N TRP A 197 9.43 8.91 7.19
CA TRP A 197 8.80 9.63 6.07
C TRP A 197 8.63 11.11 6.36
N ALA A 198 8.17 11.47 7.57
CA ALA A 198 8.07 12.87 7.95
C ALA A 198 9.44 13.57 7.91
N THR A 199 10.50 12.90 8.38
CA THR A 199 11.88 13.41 8.33
C THR A 199 12.35 13.65 6.89
N ILE A 200 12.08 12.70 5.99
CA ILE A 200 12.39 12.79 4.56
C ILE A 200 11.67 13.99 3.93
N VAL A 201 10.34 14.07 4.09
CA VAL A 201 9.55 15.13 3.45
C VAL A 201 9.94 16.51 4.01
N LYS A 202 10.28 16.62 5.30
CA LYS A 202 10.76 17.87 5.91
C LYS A 202 12.04 18.40 5.25
N ALA A 203 12.91 17.53 4.75
CA ALA A 203 14.13 17.95 4.04
C ALA A 203 13.85 18.70 2.72
N TYR A 204 12.64 18.59 2.19
CA TYR A 204 12.19 19.33 1.00
C TYR A 204 11.51 20.68 1.35
N ASN A 205 11.53 21.10 2.61
CA ASN A 205 10.95 22.36 3.10
C ASN A 205 9.47 22.56 2.69
N PRO A 206 8.55 21.65 3.09
CA PRO A 206 7.14 21.79 2.77
C PRO A 206 6.52 22.99 3.48
N VAL A 207 5.38 23.47 2.97
CA VAL A 207 4.70 24.67 3.54
C VAL A 207 4.09 24.42 4.92
N SER A 208 3.90 23.16 5.32
CA SER A 208 3.40 22.79 6.64
C SER A 208 3.74 21.34 6.99
N ASP A 209 3.71 21.03 8.29
CA ASP A 209 3.90 19.67 8.81
C ASP A 209 2.80 18.68 8.35
N GLU A 210 1.64 19.18 7.90
CA GLU A 210 0.55 18.34 7.38
C GLU A 210 0.98 17.56 6.13
N ILE A 211 1.83 18.18 5.29
CA ILE A 211 2.37 17.58 4.06
C ILE A 211 3.29 16.39 4.37
N CYS A 212 3.88 16.36 5.56
CA CYS A 212 4.80 15.32 6.01
C CYS A 212 4.08 14.02 6.45
N LYS A 213 2.74 14.03 6.55
CA LYS A 213 2.00 12.84 6.97
C LYS A 213 2.09 11.75 5.92
N ILE A 214 2.50 10.56 6.35
CA ILE A 214 2.44 9.35 5.54
C ILE A 214 1.00 8.83 5.49
N ASP A 215 0.58 8.34 4.34
CA ASP A 215 -0.67 7.60 4.17
C ASP A 215 -0.35 6.12 4.04
N ILE A 216 -0.83 5.29 4.98
CA ILE A 216 -0.50 3.87 5.07
C ILE A 216 -1.74 3.01 4.79
N HIS A 217 -1.60 2.11 3.82
CA HIS A 217 -2.44 0.94 3.65
C HIS A 217 -1.65 -0.31 4.07
N SER A 218 -2.26 -1.17 4.88
CA SER A 218 -1.62 -2.38 5.39
C SER A 218 -2.34 -3.61 4.85
N VAL A 219 -1.58 -4.59 4.36
CA VAL A 219 -2.14 -5.85 3.85
C VAL A 219 -1.52 -7.03 4.59
N THR A 220 -2.34 -7.97 5.05
CA THR A 220 -1.86 -9.23 5.64
C THR A 220 -0.95 -9.97 4.67
N SER A 221 0.21 -10.41 5.14
CA SER A 221 1.28 -11.00 4.31
C SER A 221 0.84 -12.32 3.67
N ASP A 222 1.39 -12.60 2.49
CA ASP A 222 1.23 -13.89 1.80
C ASP A 222 2.30 -14.90 2.20
N TRP A 223 3.50 -14.41 2.50
CA TRP A 223 4.68 -15.25 2.70
C TRP A 223 4.57 -16.19 3.90
N ASN A 224 3.86 -15.78 4.95
CA ASN A 224 3.70 -16.57 6.18
C ASN A 224 2.42 -17.43 6.21
N LYS A 225 1.73 -17.57 5.06
CA LYS A 225 0.50 -18.36 4.96
C LYS A 225 0.82 -19.79 4.52
N SER A 226 0.24 -20.78 5.19
CA SER A 226 0.50 -22.20 4.94
C SER A 226 -0.58 -22.80 4.02
N LEU A 227 -0.13 -23.66 3.11
CA LEU A 227 -1.03 -24.52 2.32
C LEU A 227 -1.61 -25.65 3.20
N TYR A 228 -0.78 -26.18 4.09
CA TYR A 228 -1.16 -27.18 5.08
C TYR A 228 -1.90 -26.50 6.24
N ASP A 229 -2.98 -27.13 6.69
CA ASP A 229 -3.90 -26.59 7.70
C ASP A 229 -4.25 -25.10 7.49
N PRO A 230 -4.96 -24.77 6.40
CA PRO A 230 -5.19 -23.39 5.99
C PRO A 230 -6.07 -22.60 6.97
N TYR A 231 -6.72 -23.26 7.93
CA TYR A 231 -7.46 -22.56 8.99
C TYR A 231 -6.54 -21.85 9.99
N VAL A 232 -5.28 -22.28 10.13
CA VAL A 232 -4.26 -21.56 10.92
C VAL A 232 -4.01 -20.17 10.35
N ASN A 233 -4.18 -19.99 9.03
CA ASN A 233 -4.07 -18.68 8.39
C ASN A 233 -5.09 -17.67 8.92
N LEU A 234 -6.23 -18.11 9.48
CA LEU A 234 -7.18 -17.24 10.16
C LEU A 234 -6.59 -16.65 11.44
N LEU A 235 -5.87 -17.45 12.22
CA LEU A 235 -5.21 -16.99 13.44
C LEU A 235 -4.11 -15.99 13.11
N ARG A 236 -3.32 -16.30 12.07
CA ARG A 236 -2.26 -15.42 11.55
C ARG A 236 -2.83 -14.05 11.15
N SER A 237 -3.83 -14.04 10.27
CA SER A 237 -4.42 -12.81 9.75
C SER A 237 -5.07 -11.97 10.84
N THR A 238 -5.63 -12.57 11.90
CA THR A 238 -6.14 -11.83 13.06
C THR A 238 -5.03 -11.08 13.78
N THR A 239 -3.91 -11.74 14.10
CA THR A 239 -2.78 -11.09 14.80
C THR A 239 -2.12 -10.00 13.94
N GLU A 240 -1.98 -10.26 12.64
CA GLU A 240 -1.47 -9.29 11.66
C GLU A 240 -2.36 -8.05 11.62
N SER A 241 -3.67 -8.23 11.47
CA SER A 241 -4.64 -7.13 11.44
C SER A 241 -4.58 -6.29 12.71
N MET A 242 -4.50 -6.93 13.87
CA MET A 242 -4.39 -6.24 15.15
C MET A 242 -3.08 -5.43 15.24
N SER A 243 -1.95 -5.98 14.79
CA SER A 243 -0.68 -5.24 14.75
C SER A 243 -0.72 -4.05 13.78
N ALA A 244 -1.46 -4.15 12.67
CA ALA A 244 -1.67 -3.04 11.74
C ALA A 244 -2.51 -1.92 12.37
N ILE A 245 -3.57 -2.27 13.10
CA ILE A 245 -4.42 -1.32 13.83
C ILE A 245 -3.60 -0.59 14.90
N LEU A 246 -2.91 -1.33 15.77
CA LEU A 246 -2.08 -0.76 16.84
C LEU A 246 -0.88 0.01 16.31
N GLY A 247 -0.35 -0.40 15.15
CA GLY A 247 0.66 0.34 14.42
C GLY A 247 0.13 1.60 13.74
N GLY A 248 -1.17 1.90 13.80
CA GLY A 248 -1.77 3.11 13.25
C GLY A 248 -1.88 3.13 11.73
N ALA A 249 -2.20 1.99 11.10
CA ALA A 249 -2.53 1.94 9.67
C ALA A 249 -3.80 2.74 9.37
N GLY A 250 -3.82 3.49 8.25
CA GLY A 250 -4.99 4.28 7.85
C GLY A 250 -6.07 3.46 7.16
N SER A 251 -5.69 2.32 6.57
CA SER A 251 -6.62 1.34 6.00
C SER A 251 -5.97 -0.05 6.01
N ILE A 252 -6.79 -1.10 6.11
CA ILE A 252 -6.32 -2.47 6.24
C ILE A 252 -7.03 -3.34 5.21
N GLU A 253 -6.29 -4.24 4.57
CA GLU A 253 -6.82 -5.33 3.76
C GLU A 253 -6.42 -6.66 4.40
N VAL A 254 -7.42 -7.45 4.78
CA VAL A 254 -7.23 -8.83 5.22
C VAL A 254 -7.47 -9.74 4.04
N LYS A 255 -6.44 -10.49 3.65
CA LYS A 255 -6.55 -11.46 2.57
C LYS A 255 -7.31 -12.71 3.06
N PRO A 256 -8.17 -13.30 2.21
CA PRO A 256 -8.79 -14.59 2.51
C PRO A 256 -7.76 -15.68 2.82
N PHE A 257 -8.06 -16.52 3.80
CA PHE A 257 -7.14 -17.53 4.35
C PHE A 257 -6.65 -18.57 3.32
N ASN A 258 -7.41 -18.75 2.25
CA ASN A 258 -7.17 -19.68 1.14
C ASN A 258 -6.56 -19.02 -0.11
N SER A 259 -6.32 -17.70 -0.06
CA SER A 259 -5.93 -16.90 -1.24
C SER A 259 -4.58 -17.26 -1.86
N ILE A 260 -3.75 -18.04 -1.15
CA ILE A 260 -2.45 -18.50 -1.65
C ILE A 260 -2.56 -19.71 -2.59
N TYR A 261 -3.67 -20.46 -2.57
CA TYR A 261 -3.79 -21.71 -3.33
C TYR A 261 -5.07 -21.82 -4.15
N GLU A 262 -6.08 -21.01 -3.88
CA GLU A 262 -7.30 -20.97 -4.70
C GLU A 262 -7.86 -19.55 -4.82
N SER A 263 -8.81 -19.39 -5.74
CA SER A 263 -9.59 -18.16 -5.82
C SER A 263 -10.50 -18.07 -4.58
N PRO A 264 -10.53 -16.93 -3.87
CA PRO A 264 -11.37 -16.78 -2.69
C PRO A 264 -12.84 -17.10 -2.95
N THR A 265 -13.44 -17.85 -2.03
CA THR A 265 -14.87 -18.16 -2.00
C THR A 265 -15.61 -17.08 -1.22
N SER A 266 -16.94 -16.99 -1.40
CA SER A 266 -17.80 -16.08 -0.62
C SER A 266 -17.66 -16.30 0.90
N PHE A 267 -17.40 -17.54 1.33
CA PHE A 267 -17.11 -17.87 2.72
C PHE A 267 -15.79 -17.26 3.17
N SER A 268 -14.69 -17.51 2.44
CA SER A 268 -13.36 -17.01 2.80
C SER A 268 -13.30 -15.47 2.82
N GLU A 269 -13.98 -14.80 1.88
CA GLU A 269 -14.11 -13.34 1.85
C GLU A 269 -14.94 -12.81 3.03
N ARG A 270 -16.02 -13.52 3.40
CA ARG A 270 -16.80 -13.20 4.60
C ARG A 270 -15.95 -13.28 5.86
N ILE A 271 -15.14 -14.32 6.02
CA ILE A 271 -14.30 -14.48 7.21
C ILE A 271 -13.25 -13.36 7.27
N ALA A 272 -12.55 -13.06 6.17
CA ALA A 272 -11.57 -11.98 6.13
C ALA A 272 -12.17 -10.60 6.46
N ARG A 273 -13.39 -10.31 5.98
CA ARG A 273 -14.12 -9.10 6.37
C ARG A 273 -14.52 -9.11 7.84
N ASN A 274 -15.10 -10.21 8.31
CA ASN A 274 -15.60 -10.31 9.68
C ASN A 274 -14.47 -10.20 10.72
N GLN A 275 -13.26 -10.68 10.42
CA GLN A 275 -12.09 -10.45 11.29
C GLN A 275 -11.86 -8.95 11.55
N GLN A 276 -11.96 -8.12 10.51
CA GLN A 276 -11.81 -6.66 10.64
C GLN A 276 -12.97 -6.05 11.43
N LEU A 277 -14.20 -6.49 11.18
CA LEU A 277 -15.39 -5.99 11.89
C LEU A 277 -15.33 -6.31 13.39
N VAL A 278 -14.95 -7.53 13.76
CA VAL A 278 -14.77 -7.90 15.18
C VAL A 278 -13.69 -7.03 15.83
N LEU A 279 -12.56 -6.83 15.17
CA LEU A 279 -11.50 -5.96 15.69
C LEU A 279 -11.92 -4.49 15.82
N LYS A 280 -12.80 -4.01 14.92
CA LYS A 280 -13.30 -2.63 14.91
C LYS A 280 -14.38 -2.40 15.96
N GLU A 281 -15.36 -3.29 16.05
CA GLU A 281 -16.58 -3.09 16.84
C GLU A 281 -16.51 -3.71 18.24
N GLU A 282 -15.73 -4.79 18.43
CA GLU A 282 -15.74 -5.59 19.67
C GLU A 282 -14.42 -5.54 20.44
N ALA A 283 -13.29 -5.27 19.78
CA ALA A 283 -11.97 -5.34 20.43
C ALA A 283 -11.52 -4.05 21.15
N ILE A 284 -12.30 -2.96 21.08
CA ILE A 284 -12.06 -1.71 21.85
C ILE A 284 -10.70 -1.07 21.50
N LEU A 285 -10.17 -1.34 20.29
CA LEU A 285 -8.88 -0.83 19.84
C LEU A 285 -8.94 0.65 19.39
N ASP A 286 -10.15 1.22 19.31
CA ASP A 286 -10.42 2.58 18.85
C ASP A 286 -10.47 3.63 19.98
N LYS A 287 -10.38 3.22 21.25
CA LYS A 287 -10.61 4.11 22.40
C LYS A 287 -9.43 4.99 22.78
N THR A 288 -8.23 4.69 22.30
CA THR A 288 -7.02 5.46 22.62
C THR A 288 -6.14 5.57 21.39
N VAL A 289 -5.62 6.78 21.14
CA VAL A 289 -4.64 7.02 20.07
C VAL A 289 -3.31 6.41 20.49
N ASP A 290 -2.73 5.57 19.64
CA ASP A 290 -1.47 4.83 19.87
C ASP A 290 -1.40 4.13 21.25
N PRO A 291 -2.21 3.08 21.50
CA PRO A 291 -2.18 2.35 22.78
C PRO A 291 -0.82 1.72 23.13
N ALA A 292 0.06 1.58 22.14
CA ALA A 292 1.41 1.04 22.31
C ALA A 292 2.41 2.09 22.84
N ALA A 293 2.05 3.37 22.86
CA ALA A 293 2.93 4.45 23.31
C ALA A 293 3.38 4.26 24.76
N GLY A 294 4.66 4.49 25.02
CA GLY A 294 5.26 4.35 26.35
C GLY A 294 5.65 2.91 26.74
N SER A 295 5.31 1.90 25.94
CA SER A 295 5.85 0.55 26.11
C SER A 295 7.35 0.54 25.84
N TYR A 296 8.18 0.29 26.87
CA TYR A 296 9.65 0.24 26.73
C TYR A 296 10.10 -0.63 25.55
N TYR A 297 9.50 -1.83 25.41
CA TYR A 297 9.85 -2.73 24.33
C TYR A 297 9.48 -2.15 22.95
N ILE A 298 8.25 -1.67 22.76
CA ILE A 298 7.83 -1.16 21.44
C ILE A 298 8.58 0.12 21.08
N GLU A 299 8.85 1.01 22.03
CA GLU A 299 9.64 2.23 21.81
C GLU A 299 11.09 1.90 21.42
N SER A 300 11.76 1.01 22.18
CA SER A 300 13.14 0.61 21.89
C SER A 300 13.27 -0.05 20.51
N VAL A 301 12.32 -0.91 20.15
CA VAL A 301 12.34 -1.60 18.87
C VAL A 301 11.93 -0.68 17.72
N THR A 302 11.03 0.27 17.94
CA THR A 302 10.71 1.32 16.96
C THR A 302 11.96 2.14 16.64
N ALA A 303 12.71 2.56 17.67
CA ALA A 303 13.96 3.30 17.47
C ALA A 303 15.02 2.44 16.76
N SER A 304 15.16 1.16 17.11
CA SER A 304 16.08 0.23 16.46
C SER A 304 15.76 0.03 14.99
N ILE A 305 14.49 -0.27 14.66
CA ILE A 305 14.02 -0.41 13.28
C ILE A 305 14.24 0.88 12.50
N ALA A 306 13.92 2.05 13.09
CA ALA A 306 14.12 3.33 12.42
C ALA A 306 15.60 3.57 12.09
N ASN A 307 16.51 3.31 13.03
CA ASN A 307 17.94 3.50 12.83
C ASN A 307 18.51 2.56 11.75
N GLU A 308 18.18 1.27 11.80
CA GLU A 308 18.67 0.30 10.82
C GLU A 308 18.06 0.54 9.44
N ALA A 309 16.77 0.89 9.37
CA ALA A 309 16.13 1.24 8.10
C ALA A 309 16.72 2.51 7.50
N TRP A 310 17.05 3.51 8.34
CA TRP A 310 17.72 4.73 7.90
C TRP A 310 19.10 4.45 7.32
N LYS A 311 19.91 3.60 7.96
CA LYS A 311 21.23 3.21 7.43
C LYS A 311 21.12 2.54 6.06
N LEU A 312 20.20 1.58 5.92
CA LEU A 312 20.00 0.88 4.65
C LEU A 312 19.41 1.81 3.57
N PHE A 313 18.52 2.72 3.96
CA PHE A 313 18.00 3.76 3.09
C PHE A 313 19.15 4.64 2.56
N LEU A 314 20.02 5.17 3.42
CA LEU A 314 21.18 5.96 3.00
C LEU A 314 22.12 5.19 2.07
N LYS A 315 22.42 3.92 2.37
CA LYS A 315 23.20 3.04 1.49
C LYS A 315 22.56 2.87 0.10
N THR A 316 21.23 2.90 0.03
CA THR A 316 20.49 2.85 -1.24
C THR A 316 20.58 4.18 -1.99
N GLU A 317 20.45 5.31 -1.28
CA GLU A 317 20.62 6.65 -1.88
C GLU A 317 22.06 6.89 -2.36
N GLU A 318 23.08 6.40 -1.65
CA GLU A 318 24.50 6.43 -2.09
C GLU A 318 24.74 5.69 -3.41
N LYS A 319 23.86 4.74 -3.76
CA LYS A 319 23.87 4.03 -5.05
C LYS A 319 23.11 4.77 -6.16
N GLY A 320 22.74 6.02 -5.92
CA GLY A 320 22.02 6.86 -6.86
C GLY A 320 20.49 6.70 -6.81
N GLY A 321 19.96 6.22 -5.69
CA GLY A 321 18.52 6.07 -5.45
C GLY A 321 17.95 4.71 -5.84
N TYR A 322 16.65 4.53 -5.59
CA TYR A 322 15.96 3.26 -5.74
C TYR A 322 16.11 2.64 -7.13
N TYR A 323 15.89 3.43 -8.19
CA TYR A 323 15.86 2.90 -9.56
C TYR A 323 17.23 2.35 -9.98
N LEU A 324 18.31 3.08 -9.68
CA LEU A 324 19.67 2.65 -10.00
C LEU A 324 20.10 1.46 -9.13
N ALA A 325 19.83 1.51 -7.82
CA ALA A 325 20.12 0.40 -6.93
C ALA A 325 19.42 -0.91 -7.34
N MET A 326 18.17 -0.82 -7.80
CA MET A 326 17.43 -1.96 -8.36
C MET A 326 18.05 -2.45 -9.68
N LYS A 327 18.42 -1.54 -10.58
CA LYS A 327 19.04 -1.89 -11.87
C LYS A 327 20.40 -2.56 -11.71
N GLU A 328 21.17 -2.16 -10.71
CA GLU A 328 22.47 -2.75 -10.37
C GLU A 328 22.37 -4.09 -9.63
N GLY A 329 21.17 -4.53 -9.26
CA GLY A 329 20.97 -5.81 -8.56
C GLY A 329 21.17 -5.74 -7.04
N PHE A 330 21.38 -4.54 -6.47
CA PHE A 330 21.67 -4.38 -5.05
C PHE A 330 20.50 -4.81 -4.16
N ILE A 331 19.30 -4.31 -4.48
CA ILE A 331 18.09 -4.59 -3.68
C ILE A 331 17.77 -6.08 -3.70
N GLN A 332 17.86 -6.70 -4.88
CA GLN A 332 17.62 -8.13 -5.08
C GLN A 332 18.60 -8.96 -4.26
N SER A 333 19.89 -8.65 -4.32
CA SER A 333 20.94 -9.37 -3.60
C SER A 333 20.78 -9.31 -2.08
N GLU A 334 20.44 -8.13 -1.54
CA GLU A 334 20.19 -7.94 -0.09
C GLU A 334 18.97 -8.75 0.38
N ILE A 335 17.89 -8.76 -0.40
CA ILE A 335 16.67 -9.52 -0.09
C ILE A 335 16.93 -11.02 -0.22
N GLU A 336 17.54 -11.47 -1.31
CA GLU A 336 17.87 -12.89 -1.54
C GLU A 336 18.74 -13.45 -0.41
N THR A 337 19.74 -12.69 0.03
CA THR A 337 20.58 -13.08 1.19
C THR A 337 19.74 -13.29 2.46
N THR A 338 18.72 -12.45 2.67
CA THR A 338 17.85 -12.53 3.86
C THR A 338 16.82 -13.64 3.74
N ALA A 339 16.21 -13.79 2.56
CA ALA A 339 15.27 -14.86 2.25
C ALA A 339 15.93 -16.23 2.42
N ASN A 340 17.12 -16.42 1.83
CA ASN A 340 17.87 -17.68 1.97
C ASN A 340 18.19 -18.02 3.43
N LYS A 341 18.50 -17.03 4.27
CA LYS A 341 18.72 -17.25 5.72
C LYS A 341 17.43 -17.70 6.42
N LYS A 342 16.28 -17.12 6.07
CA LYS A 342 14.98 -17.53 6.62
C LYS A 342 14.61 -18.94 6.16
N ASP A 343 14.77 -19.24 4.89
CA ASP A 343 14.48 -20.57 4.34
C ASP A 343 15.36 -21.64 5.01
N GLN A 344 16.64 -21.34 5.23
CA GLN A 344 17.54 -22.20 6.01
C GLN A 344 17.12 -22.33 7.47
N ALA A 345 16.64 -21.25 8.10
CA ALA A 345 16.16 -21.29 9.48
C ALA A 345 14.90 -22.17 9.61
N ILE A 346 13.97 -22.09 8.66
CA ILE A 346 12.77 -22.92 8.58
C ILE A 346 13.15 -24.38 8.34
N ALA A 347 14.00 -24.65 7.35
CA ALA A 347 14.46 -26.01 7.03
C ALA A 347 15.15 -26.69 8.23
N ASN A 348 15.91 -25.92 9.01
CA ASN A 348 16.58 -26.38 10.22
C ASN A 348 15.73 -26.27 11.50
N ARG A 349 14.43 -25.94 11.39
CA ARG A 349 13.47 -25.76 12.51
C ARG A 349 13.92 -24.76 13.59
N ARG A 350 14.76 -23.79 13.20
CA ARG A 350 15.10 -22.62 14.04
C ARG A 350 13.99 -21.57 14.00
N GLU A 351 13.22 -21.55 12.93
CA GLU A 351 11.99 -20.77 12.80
C GLU A 351 10.83 -21.73 12.52
N THR A 352 9.68 -21.52 13.16
CA THR A 352 8.52 -22.41 13.04
C THR A 352 7.40 -21.72 12.28
N ILE A 353 6.97 -22.33 11.19
CA ILE A 353 5.72 -22.00 10.50
C ILE A 353 4.82 -23.21 10.70
N LEU A 354 3.80 -23.05 11.55
CA LEU A 354 2.84 -24.11 11.89
C LEU A 354 2.00 -24.59 10.71
#